data_AF-G4CZI1-F1
#
_entry.id   AF-G4CZI1-F1
#
_cell.length_a   1.000
_cell.length_b   1.000
_cell.length_c   1.000
_cell.angle_alpha   90.00
_cell.angle_beta   90.00
_cell.angle_gamma   90.00
#
_symmetry.space_group_name_H-M   'P 1'
#
loop_
_entity.id
_entity.type
_entity.pdbx_description
1 polymer ?
#
loop_
_entity_poly.entity_id
_entity_poly.type
_entity_poly.pdbx_seq_one_letter_code
_entity_poly.pdbx_strand_id
1 'polypeptide(L)'
;MRPGDDVRGSWLDGMETPGTGVDLERSVSRHHAYDVLTVPLVLRMGMAGRTEGAGSTLPLARTMMTTHAAHCAAPDTGDDNAEGMGPCRRTRMAFEVEAEVQVKSDSVRLVIAPCQVDYTGRLTAHLPWAKRLIVVKSDNSVSVHADDRAYKPLNWMSSPCTLTTRPCLPDEPAATAAVDAEVEEVWEVDAPTGDHLQILLGPKFLDVTEELGVDPGLQKDGVEAHLQELLAENPDTFGAGWSLVRREYMTPIGPVDLLCRDAEGVYVAVEVKRRGEIDGVEQLTRYLELMNRDHLLGDRVRGVFAAQKIKPQARTLATDRGIECVTVDYDALRGMDHSEDRLF
;
A
#
# COMPACT_ATOMS: atom_id res chain seq x y z
N MET A 1 46.40 -47.19 -18.80
CA MET A 1 45.39 -48.18 -19.23
C MET A 1 44.33 -48.29 -18.15
N ARG A 2 43.06 -47.96 -18.44
CA ARG A 2 41.89 -48.43 -17.66
C ARG A 2 41.55 -49.86 -18.13
N PRO A 3 40.88 -50.71 -17.32
CA PRO A 3 39.41 -50.71 -17.14
C PRO A 3 39.01 -51.07 -15.68
N GLY A 4 37.78 -51.07 -15.16
CA GLY A 4 36.41 -50.97 -15.67
C GLY A 4 35.48 -51.73 -14.70
N ASP A 5 34.44 -51.04 -14.23
CA ASP A 5 33.07 -51.45 -13.82
C ASP A 5 32.70 -52.55 -12.79
N ASP A 6 31.49 -52.31 -12.24
CA ASP A 6 30.54 -53.15 -11.48
C ASP A 6 30.69 -53.15 -9.93
N VAL A 7 29.67 -52.94 -9.09
CA VAL A 7 28.40 -53.68 -8.97
C VAL A 7 27.34 -52.88 -8.17
N ARG A 8 26.05 -53.04 -8.53
CA ARG A 8 24.84 -52.64 -7.77
C ARG A 8 24.59 -53.55 -6.56
N GLY A 9 24.09 -53.03 -5.43
CA GLY A 9 23.54 -53.86 -4.36
C GLY A 9 22.73 -53.10 -3.32
N SER A 10 21.41 -53.32 -3.32
CA SER A 10 20.42 -52.86 -2.35
C SER A 10 20.49 -53.64 -1.03
N TRP A 11 20.30 -52.96 0.11
CA TRP A 11 19.80 -53.58 1.35
C TRP A 11 18.91 -52.58 2.11
N LEU A 12 17.62 -52.87 2.16
CA LEU A 12 16.71 -52.49 3.24
C LEU A 12 16.88 -53.55 4.34
N ASP A 13 17.03 -53.17 5.61
CA ASP A 13 15.99 -53.40 6.63
C ASP A 13 16.37 -52.85 8.01
N GLY A 14 15.34 -52.44 8.76
CA GLY A 14 15.26 -52.57 10.22
C GLY A 14 15.84 -51.46 11.10
N MET A 15 14.98 -50.55 11.59
CA MET A 15 14.81 -50.36 13.04
C MET A 15 13.54 -49.57 13.38
N GLU A 16 12.78 -50.15 14.29
CA GLU A 16 11.44 -49.79 14.73
C GLU A 16 11.38 -48.53 15.63
N THR A 17 10.21 -47.91 15.62
CA THR A 17 9.74 -46.83 16.52
C THR A 17 9.37 -47.33 17.90
N PRO A 18 9.24 -46.42 18.89
CA PRO A 18 8.14 -46.48 19.85
C PRO A 18 7.24 -45.25 19.73
N GLY A 19 5.95 -45.51 19.54
CA GLY A 19 4.90 -44.51 19.46
C GLY A 19 4.39 -44.05 20.83
N THR A 20 3.78 -42.87 20.82
CA THR A 20 2.66 -42.48 21.69
C THR A 20 1.78 -41.51 20.89
N GLY A 21 0.92 -42.06 20.03
CA GLY A 21 -0.18 -41.33 19.41
C GLY A 21 -1.45 -41.61 20.22
N VAL A 22 -2.09 -40.56 20.73
CA VAL A 22 -3.39 -40.65 21.41
C VAL A 22 -4.48 -40.24 20.42
N ASP A 23 -5.54 -41.05 20.45
CA ASP A 23 -6.67 -41.13 19.53
C ASP A 23 -7.45 -39.84 19.26
N LEU A 24 -7.93 -39.74 18.01
CA LEU A 24 -8.99 -38.86 17.55
C LEU A 24 -10.27 -39.70 17.39
N GLU A 25 -11.28 -39.53 18.25
CA GLU A 25 -12.69 -39.64 17.84
C GLU A 25 -13.63 -38.79 18.73
N ARG A 26 -14.39 -37.93 18.04
CA ARG A 26 -15.76 -37.40 18.26
C ARG A 26 -16.30 -37.24 19.69
N SER A 27 -16.65 -35.99 20.03
CA SER A 27 -17.88 -35.70 20.77
C SER A 27 -18.54 -34.39 20.35
N VAL A 28 -19.86 -34.40 20.46
CA VAL A 28 -20.87 -33.50 19.90
C VAL A 28 -21.18 -32.33 20.86
N SER A 29 -21.52 -31.18 20.27
CA SER A 29 -22.29 -30.03 20.80
C SER A 29 -21.88 -29.39 22.14
N ARG A 30 -21.63 -28.08 22.08
CA ARG A 30 -22.16 -27.10 23.04
C ARG A 30 -22.11 -25.68 22.46
N HIS A 31 -23.30 -25.13 22.19
CA HIS A 31 -23.51 -23.71 21.94
C HIS A 31 -23.04 -22.91 23.17
N HIS A 32 -22.18 -21.93 22.97
CA HIS A 32 -21.91 -20.89 23.98
C HIS A 32 -22.59 -19.61 23.51
N ALA A 33 -23.67 -19.26 24.19
CA ALA A 33 -24.26 -17.94 24.14
C ALA A 33 -23.29 -16.96 24.81
N TYR A 34 -22.94 -15.87 24.13
CA TYR A 34 -22.25 -14.75 24.74
C TYR A 34 -23.29 -13.81 25.36
N ASP A 35 -23.27 -13.70 26.68
CA ASP A 35 -24.03 -12.69 27.43
C ASP A 35 -23.45 -11.30 27.13
N VAL A 36 -24.28 -10.42 26.55
CA VAL A 36 -23.99 -9.01 26.35
C VAL A 36 -24.21 -8.26 27.67
N LEU A 37 -23.13 -8.04 28.42
CA LEU A 37 -23.12 -7.13 29.55
C LEU A 37 -23.21 -5.68 29.04
N THR A 38 -24.43 -5.14 29.06
CA THR A 38 -24.70 -3.73 28.78
C THR A 38 -24.36 -2.91 30.03
N VAL A 39 -23.31 -2.10 29.97
CA VAL A 39 -22.97 -1.12 31.03
C VAL A 39 -23.49 0.24 30.60
N PRO A 40 -24.42 0.89 31.32
CA PRO A 40 -24.88 2.23 30.97
C PRO A 40 -23.84 3.28 31.39
N LEU A 41 -23.24 3.97 30.43
CA LEU A 41 -22.42 5.15 30.66
C LEU A 41 -23.35 6.35 30.90
N VAL A 42 -23.43 6.81 32.16
CA VAL A 42 -24.15 8.04 32.52
C VAL A 42 -23.24 9.24 32.27
N LEU A 43 -23.47 9.98 31.18
CA LEU A 43 -22.85 11.28 30.95
C LEU A 43 -23.56 12.36 31.77
N ARG A 44 -22.85 12.98 32.73
CA ARG A 44 -23.28 14.22 33.38
C ARG A 44 -23.03 15.40 32.42
N MET A 45 -24.10 16.03 31.94
CA MET A 45 -24.02 17.36 31.29
C MET A 45 -23.66 18.41 32.34
N GLY A 46 -22.46 18.98 32.23
CA GLY A 46 -22.11 20.25 32.87
C GLY A 46 -22.53 21.40 31.97
N MET A 47 -23.46 22.24 32.44
CA MET A 47 -23.74 23.53 31.82
C MET A 47 -22.59 24.49 32.10
N ALA A 48 -22.02 25.09 31.05
CA ALA A 48 -21.15 26.26 31.15
C ALA A 48 -21.68 27.36 30.22
N GLY A 49 -21.66 28.58 30.75
CA GLY A 49 -22.43 29.73 30.29
C GLY A 49 -21.98 30.34 28.96
N ARG A 50 -22.95 31.03 28.36
CA ARG A 50 -22.80 31.89 27.18
C ARG A 50 -21.97 33.13 27.52
N THR A 51 -21.12 33.54 26.58
CA THR A 51 -20.88 34.96 26.26
C THR A 51 -20.74 35.10 24.74
N GLU A 52 -21.35 36.17 24.21
CA GLU A 52 -21.43 36.63 22.81
C GLU A 52 -20.05 37.14 22.32
N GLY A 53 -19.69 37.27 21.04
CA GLY A 53 -20.44 37.27 19.77
C GLY A 53 -19.48 37.47 18.56
N ALA A 54 -20.06 37.86 17.42
CA ALA A 54 -19.48 38.12 16.08
C ALA A 54 -19.10 36.84 15.29
N GLY A 55 -19.57 36.55 14.08
CA GLY A 55 -20.28 37.34 13.09
C GLY A 55 -19.69 37.03 11.71
N SER A 56 -20.20 36.02 11.00
CA SER A 56 -19.97 35.88 9.55
C SER A 56 -21.06 35.02 8.90
N THR A 57 -21.76 35.64 7.96
CA THR A 57 -22.86 35.19 7.11
C THR A 57 -22.44 34.12 6.10
N LEU A 58 -23.22 33.03 6.01
CA LEU A 58 -23.23 32.09 4.87
C LEU A 58 -24.39 32.45 3.92
N PRO A 59 -24.27 32.27 2.59
CA PRO A 59 -25.33 32.63 1.66
C PRO A 59 -26.40 31.53 1.60
N LEU A 60 -27.67 31.92 1.73
CA LEU A 60 -28.82 31.12 1.32
C LEU A 60 -28.85 31.04 -0.21
N ALA A 61 -28.73 29.83 -0.78
CA ALA A 61 -29.12 29.58 -2.15
C ALA A 61 -30.65 29.62 -2.26
N ARG A 62 -31.16 30.65 -2.94
CA ARG A 62 -32.58 30.80 -3.32
C ARG A 62 -32.82 29.99 -4.59
N THR A 63 -33.62 28.94 -4.50
CA THR A 63 -34.21 28.30 -5.70
C THR A 63 -35.26 29.24 -6.28
N MET A 64 -34.97 29.85 -7.43
CA MET A 64 -35.99 30.52 -8.25
C MET A 64 -36.71 29.47 -9.09
N MET A 65 -37.99 29.22 -8.78
CA MET A 65 -38.90 28.58 -9.73
C MET A 65 -39.31 29.61 -10.78
N THR A 66 -38.75 29.53 -11.98
CA THR A 66 -39.32 30.20 -13.16
C THR A 66 -40.38 29.31 -13.78
N THR A 67 -41.65 29.64 -13.56
CA THR A 67 -42.77 29.12 -14.34
C THR A 67 -42.79 29.83 -15.70
N HIS A 68 -42.53 29.10 -16.78
CA HIS A 68 -42.90 29.58 -18.12
C HIS A 68 -44.36 29.22 -18.39
N ALA A 69 -45.22 30.22 -18.23
CA ALA A 69 -46.59 30.18 -18.74
C ALA A 69 -46.55 30.47 -20.25
N ALA A 70 -46.88 29.47 -21.06
CA ALA A 70 -47.14 29.68 -22.48
C ALA A 70 -48.48 30.39 -22.65
N HIS A 71 -48.44 31.62 -23.14
CA HIS A 71 -49.59 32.36 -23.65
C HIS A 71 -50.12 31.67 -24.92
N CYS A 72 -51.34 31.13 -24.88
CA CYS A 72 -52.08 30.76 -26.07
C CYS A 72 -53.00 31.93 -26.45
N ALA A 73 -52.68 32.61 -27.54
CA ALA A 73 -53.60 33.49 -28.25
C ALA A 73 -54.23 32.69 -29.40
N ALA A 74 -55.56 32.70 -29.48
CA ALA A 74 -56.33 32.16 -30.60
C ALA A 74 -56.26 33.09 -31.82
N PRO A 75 -56.51 32.55 -33.03
CA PRO A 75 -57.54 33.18 -33.84
C PRO A 75 -58.52 32.19 -34.51
N ASP A 76 -59.65 32.78 -34.88
CA ASP A 76 -60.90 32.24 -35.42
C ASP A 76 -60.81 31.62 -36.83
N THR A 77 -61.64 30.57 -36.99
CA THR A 77 -62.46 30.11 -38.13
C THR A 77 -61.96 30.09 -39.59
N GLY A 78 -62.17 28.95 -40.25
CA GLY A 78 -62.39 28.86 -41.70
C GLY A 78 -62.14 27.45 -42.29
N ASP A 79 -63.19 26.86 -42.84
CA ASP A 79 -63.30 25.53 -43.48
C ASP A 79 -62.23 25.20 -44.55
N ASP A 80 -61.82 23.92 -44.69
CA ASP A 80 -62.31 22.98 -45.72
C ASP A 80 -61.39 21.74 -45.90
N ASN A 81 -61.99 20.66 -46.41
CA ASN A 81 -61.47 19.29 -46.60
C ASN A 81 -60.18 19.15 -47.44
N ALA A 82 -59.31 18.19 -47.09
CA ALA A 82 -58.74 17.16 -48.01
C ALA A 82 -57.58 16.35 -47.38
N GLU A 83 -57.45 15.11 -47.88
CA GLU A 83 -56.55 14.01 -47.54
C GLU A 83 -55.05 14.33 -47.55
N GLY A 84 -54.25 13.63 -46.71
CA GLY A 84 -52.79 13.70 -46.80
C GLY A 84 -52.03 12.95 -45.70
N MET A 85 -51.67 11.71 -45.97
CA MET A 85 -50.71 10.88 -45.24
C MET A 85 -49.35 11.59 -45.05
N GLY A 86 -48.87 11.71 -43.81
CA GLY A 86 -47.53 12.23 -43.47
C GLY A 86 -47.01 11.63 -42.16
N PRO A 87 -45.68 11.39 -42.01
CA PRO A 87 -45.17 10.38 -41.09
C PRO A 87 -45.19 10.83 -39.62
N CYS A 88 -45.60 9.90 -38.75
CA CYS A 88 -45.55 10.00 -37.30
C CYS A 88 -44.09 10.19 -36.82
N ARG A 89 -43.73 11.42 -36.44
CA ARG A 89 -42.46 11.71 -35.77
C ARG A 89 -42.53 11.17 -34.35
N ARG A 90 -41.92 10.00 -34.11
CA ARG A 90 -41.65 9.51 -32.76
C ARG A 90 -40.67 10.46 -32.09
N THR A 91 -41.16 11.22 -31.10
CA THR A 91 -40.33 11.99 -30.19
C THR A 91 -39.47 11.03 -29.38
N ARG A 92 -38.15 11.03 -29.61
CA ARG A 92 -37.18 10.38 -28.72
C ARG A 92 -37.18 11.17 -27.41
N MET A 93 -37.62 10.55 -26.32
CA MET A 93 -37.33 11.03 -24.97
C MET A 93 -35.82 10.83 -24.77
N ALA A 94 -35.06 11.92 -24.75
CA ALA A 94 -33.68 11.90 -24.29
C ALA A 94 -33.72 11.76 -22.77
N PHE A 95 -33.23 10.63 -22.25
CA PHE A 95 -32.90 10.51 -20.84
C PHE A 95 -31.55 11.21 -20.67
N GLU A 96 -31.57 12.40 -20.06
CA GLU A 96 -30.35 13.04 -19.60
C GLU A 96 -29.86 12.28 -18.36
N VAL A 97 -28.74 11.57 -18.52
CA VAL A 97 -27.98 11.04 -17.39
C VAL A 97 -27.13 12.19 -16.88
N GLU A 98 -27.57 12.81 -15.79
CA GLU A 98 -26.74 13.79 -15.09
C GLU A 98 -25.57 13.05 -14.43
N ALA A 99 -24.39 13.15 -15.04
CA ALA A 99 -23.15 12.70 -14.42
C ALA A 99 -22.82 13.65 -13.27
N GLU A 100 -22.90 13.14 -12.05
CA GLU A 100 -22.57 13.89 -10.84
C GLU A 100 -21.04 14.11 -10.78
N VAL A 101 -20.59 15.34 -11.04
CA VAL A 101 -19.17 15.70 -10.95
C VAL A 101 -18.81 15.78 -9.46
N GLN A 102 -18.09 14.77 -8.96
CA GLN A 102 -17.61 14.71 -7.58
C GLN A 102 -16.62 15.85 -7.28
N VAL A 103 -17.07 16.79 -6.44
CA VAL A 103 -16.22 17.76 -5.75
C VAL A 103 -15.27 16.99 -4.83
N LYS A 104 -13.99 17.35 -4.81
CA LYS A 104 -12.93 16.76 -3.98
C LYS A 104 -13.43 16.61 -2.53
N SER A 105 -13.81 15.40 -2.13
CA SER A 105 -14.26 15.13 -0.77
C SER A 105 -13.02 14.91 0.09
N ASP A 106 -12.94 15.51 1.28
CA ASP A 106 -11.87 15.23 2.26
C ASP A 106 -12.15 13.94 3.06
N SER A 107 -13.08 13.11 2.58
CA SER A 107 -13.59 11.92 3.26
C SER A 107 -13.17 10.62 2.59
N VAL A 108 -13.06 9.56 3.37
CA VAL A 108 -12.83 8.18 2.92
C VAL A 108 -14.16 7.43 2.95
N ARG A 109 -14.49 6.72 1.86
CA ARG A 109 -15.66 5.83 1.77
C ARG A 109 -15.23 4.37 1.89
N LEU A 110 -15.90 3.65 2.78
CA LEU A 110 -15.71 2.23 3.06
C LEU A 110 -16.97 1.47 2.64
N VAL A 111 -16.81 0.53 1.71
CA VAL A 111 -17.91 -0.32 1.23
C VAL A 111 -17.59 -1.79 1.43
N ILE A 112 -18.52 -2.54 2.01
CA ILE A 112 -18.45 -4.00 2.08
C ILE A 112 -19.63 -4.55 1.29
N ALA A 113 -19.35 -5.22 0.17
CA ALA A 113 -20.35 -5.74 -0.75
C ALA A 113 -19.83 -7.01 -1.45
N PRO A 114 -20.70 -7.90 -1.96
CA PRO A 114 -20.28 -8.86 -2.97
C PRO A 114 -19.89 -8.09 -4.24
N CYS A 115 -18.74 -8.40 -4.81
CA CYS A 115 -18.27 -7.73 -6.00
C CYS A 115 -17.42 -8.63 -6.89
N GLN A 116 -17.32 -8.25 -8.16
CA GLN A 116 -16.34 -8.73 -9.13
C GLN A 116 -15.50 -7.53 -9.57
N VAL A 117 -14.22 -7.76 -9.83
CA VAL A 117 -13.29 -6.69 -10.25
C VAL A 117 -12.58 -7.11 -11.51
N ASP A 118 -12.61 -6.24 -12.51
CA ASP A 118 -11.90 -6.40 -13.76
C ASP A 118 -10.96 -5.21 -13.97
N TYR A 119 -9.67 -5.49 -14.07
CA TYR A 119 -8.64 -4.49 -14.34
C TYR A 119 -8.05 -4.69 -15.73
N THR A 120 -7.97 -3.61 -16.49
CA THR A 120 -7.35 -3.55 -17.80
C THR A 120 -6.36 -2.40 -17.86
N GLY A 121 -5.11 -2.68 -18.22
CA GLY A 121 -4.07 -1.66 -18.36
C GLY A 121 -2.77 -2.30 -18.79
N ARG A 122 -1.70 -2.08 -18.01
CA ARG A 122 -0.39 -2.73 -18.19
C ARG A 122 -0.42 -4.26 -18.12
N LEU A 123 -1.42 -4.79 -17.42
CA LEU A 123 -1.76 -6.20 -17.36
C LEU A 123 -3.29 -6.32 -17.35
N THR A 124 -3.79 -7.55 -17.43
CA THR A 124 -5.19 -7.86 -17.15
C THR A 124 -5.28 -8.64 -15.85
N ALA A 125 -6.26 -8.29 -15.01
CA ALA A 125 -6.54 -9.02 -13.78
C ALA A 125 -8.05 -9.14 -13.57
N HIS A 126 -8.48 -10.29 -13.09
CA HIS A 126 -9.88 -10.59 -12.79
C HIS A 126 -9.99 -11.12 -11.37
N LEU A 127 -10.87 -10.52 -10.57
CA LEU A 127 -11.27 -11.04 -9.26
C LEU A 127 -12.72 -11.54 -9.36
N PRO A 128 -12.98 -12.85 -9.15
CA PRO A 128 -14.31 -13.42 -9.28
C PRO A 128 -15.25 -12.90 -8.20
N TRP A 129 -16.57 -13.06 -8.39
CA TRP A 129 -17.60 -12.62 -7.44
C TRP A 129 -17.34 -13.12 -6.02
N ALA A 130 -17.14 -12.20 -5.07
CA ALA A 130 -17.01 -12.50 -3.64
C ALA A 130 -17.23 -11.24 -2.79
N LYS A 131 -17.55 -11.44 -1.50
CA LYS A 131 -17.64 -10.36 -0.52
C LYS A 131 -16.26 -9.76 -0.23
N ARG A 132 -16.10 -8.45 -0.43
CA ARG A 132 -14.82 -7.74 -0.24
C ARG A 132 -15.01 -6.40 0.44
N LEU A 133 -13.91 -5.85 0.96
CA LEU A 133 -13.84 -4.47 1.43
C LEU A 133 -13.26 -3.60 0.31
N ILE A 134 -13.99 -2.56 -0.07
CA ILE A 134 -13.56 -1.54 -1.01
C ILE A 134 -13.33 -0.25 -0.22
N VAL A 135 -12.15 0.32 -0.39
CA VAL A 135 -11.77 1.61 0.22
C VAL A 135 -11.57 2.62 -0.90
N VAL A 136 -12.33 3.70 -0.88
CA VAL A 136 -12.18 4.86 -1.76
C VAL A 136 -11.72 6.03 -0.92
N LYS A 137 -10.56 6.59 -1.22
CA LYS A 137 -10.01 7.73 -0.47
C LYS A 137 -10.43 9.06 -1.10
N SER A 138 -10.18 10.14 -0.36
CA SER A 138 -10.42 11.54 -0.77
C SER A 138 -9.67 11.98 -2.03
N ASP A 139 -8.55 11.32 -2.34
CA ASP A 139 -7.77 11.54 -3.57
C ASP A 139 -8.26 10.66 -4.74
N ASN A 140 -9.43 10.03 -4.59
CA ASN A 140 -10.06 9.04 -5.46
C ASN A 140 -9.28 7.72 -5.62
N SER A 141 -8.19 7.50 -4.90
CA SER A 141 -7.53 6.19 -4.93
C SER A 141 -8.46 5.11 -4.40
N VAL A 142 -8.49 3.97 -5.09
CA VAL A 142 -9.37 2.85 -4.79
C VAL A 142 -8.54 1.61 -4.49
N SER A 143 -8.92 0.86 -3.46
CA SER A 143 -8.29 -0.43 -3.15
C SER A 143 -9.32 -1.47 -2.72
N VAL A 144 -9.12 -2.70 -3.19
CA VAL A 144 -10.02 -3.84 -2.94
C VAL A 144 -9.28 -4.89 -2.13
N HIS A 145 -9.85 -5.26 -0.99
CA HIS A 145 -9.25 -6.16 0.00
C HIS A 145 -10.14 -7.39 0.23
N ALA A 146 -9.50 -8.52 0.50
CA ALA A 146 -10.16 -9.71 1.01
C ALA A 146 -9.60 -10.05 2.39
N ASP A 147 -10.41 -10.70 3.23
CA ASP A 147 -9.98 -11.26 4.51
C ASP A 147 -9.29 -12.62 4.28
N ASP A 148 -8.22 -12.61 3.48
CA ASP A 148 -7.31 -13.73 3.33
C ASP A 148 -5.94 -13.38 3.92
N ARG A 149 -4.96 -14.28 3.80
CA ARG A 149 -3.62 -14.05 4.37
C ARG A 149 -2.82 -12.93 3.66
N ALA A 150 -3.39 -12.23 2.68
CA ALA A 150 -2.72 -11.13 1.99
C ALA A 150 -2.78 -9.84 2.83
N TYR A 151 -1.62 -9.37 3.27
CA TYR A 151 -1.47 -8.05 3.90
C TYR A 151 -1.71 -6.87 2.93
N LYS A 152 -1.66 -7.13 1.61
CA LYS A 152 -1.80 -6.10 0.56
C LYS A 152 -3.18 -6.20 -0.11
N PRO A 153 -3.71 -5.09 -0.63
CA PRO A 153 -4.91 -5.14 -1.47
C PRO A 153 -4.70 -6.08 -2.65
N LEU A 154 -5.75 -6.79 -3.04
CA LEU A 154 -5.75 -7.67 -4.20
C LEU A 154 -5.67 -6.86 -5.50
N ASN A 155 -6.31 -5.70 -5.52
CA ASN A 155 -6.25 -4.79 -6.64
C ASN A 155 -6.43 -3.33 -6.18
N TRP A 156 -5.77 -2.40 -6.84
CA TRP A 156 -5.80 -0.98 -6.44
C TRP A 156 -5.50 -0.05 -7.62
N MET A 157 -6.04 1.16 -7.53
CA MET A 157 -5.78 2.28 -8.43
C MET A 157 -5.24 3.43 -7.60
N SER A 158 -4.07 3.95 -7.99
CA SER A 158 -3.44 5.09 -7.32
C SER A 158 -3.94 6.39 -7.92
N SER A 159 -4.03 7.43 -7.10
CA SER A 159 -4.29 8.79 -7.58
C SER A 159 -3.14 9.24 -8.52
N PRO A 160 -3.42 10.06 -9.56
CA PRO A 160 -4.73 10.56 -9.97
C PRO A 160 -5.60 9.49 -10.64
N CYS A 161 -6.84 9.36 -10.21
CA CYS A 161 -7.87 8.61 -10.94
C CYS A 161 -9.26 9.23 -10.72
N THR A 162 -10.19 8.92 -11.62
CA THR A 162 -11.59 9.36 -11.53
C THR A 162 -12.45 8.15 -11.24
N LEU A 163 -13.28 8.23 -10.20
CA LEU A 163 -14.28 7.22 -9.87
C LEU A 163 -15.64 7.71 -10.39
N THR A 164 -16.27 6.91 -11.26
CA THR A 164 -17.66 7.09 -11.70
C THR A 164 -18.49 5.93 -11.18
N THR A 165 -19.67 6.19 -10.65
CA THR A 165 -20.59 5.16 -10.17
C THR A 165 -21.91 5.27 -10.92
N ARG A 166 -22.46 4.13 -11.35
CA ARG A 166 -23.75 4.07 -12.06
C ARG A 166 -24.51 2.79 -11.72
N PRO A 167 -25.84 2.75 -11.88
CA PRO A 167 -26.60 1.50 -11.83
C PRO A 167 -26.12 0.51 -12.89
N CYS A 168 -26.22 -0.79 -12.60
CA CYS A 168 -25.97 -1.84 -13.58
C CYS A 168 -27.04 -1.84 -14.67
N LEU A 169 -26.62 -1.88 -15.94
CA LEU A 169 -27.54 -1.98 -17.07
C LEU A 169 -27.89 -3.45 -17.34
N PRO A 170 -29.05 -3.76 -17.96
CA PRO A 170 -29.43 -5.15 -18.27
C PRO A 170 -28.45 -5.91 -19.16
N ASP A 171 -27.74 -5.19 -20.04
CA ASP A 171 -26.77 -5.75 -20.99
C ASP A 171 -25.33 -5.33 -20.63
N GLU A 172 -25.01 -5.27 -19.34
CA GLU A 172 -23.72 -4.78 -18.85
C GLU A 172 -22.54 -5.54 -19.50
N PRO A 173 -21.63 -4.86 -20.24
CA PRO A 173 -20.47 -5.51 -20.82
C PRO A 173 -19.41 -5.72 -19.73
N ALA A 174 -19.40 -6.89 -19.10
CA ALA A 174 -18.28 -7.29 -18.24
C ALA A 174 -17.09 -7.70 -19.10
N ALA A 175 -15.87 -7.35 -18.66
CA ALA A 175 -14.66 -7.59 -19.44
C ALA A 175 -14.37 -9.08 -19.68
N THR A 176 -14.76 -9.99 -18.77
CA THR A 176 -14.34 -11.39 -18.83
C THR A 176 -15.35 -12.47 -18.39
N ALA A 177 -16.61 -12.16 -18.05
CA ALA A 177 -17.60 -13.18 -17.65
C ALA A 177 -19.06 -12.74 -17.88
N ALA A 178 -20.01 -13.67 -17.73
CA ALA A 178 -21.42 -13.31 -17.60
C ALA A 178 -21.63 -12.53 -16.29
N VAL A 179 -22.36 -11.42 -16.37
CA VAL A 179 -22.70 -10.57 -15.23
C VAL A 179 -23.59 -11.38 -14.28
N ASP A 180 -23.26 -11.37 -12.99
CA ASP A 180 -24.10 -12.01 -11.97
C ASP A 180 -25.46 -11.30 -11.91
N ALA A 181 -26.56 -12.04 -11.75
CA ALA A 181 -27.91 -11.45 -11.68
C ALA A 181 -28.10 -10.56 -10.43
N GLU A 182 -27.19 -10.66 -9.46
CA GLU A 182 -27.18 -9.89 -8.22
C GLU A 182 -26.44 -8.53 -8.33
N VAL A 183 -25.93 -8.14 -9.49
CA VAL A 183 -25.24 -6.84 -9.66
C VAL A 183 -26.26 -5.70 -9.66
N GLU A 184 -26.03 -4.71 -8.78
CA GLU A 184 -26.88 -3.51 -8.64
C GLU A 184 -26.18 -2.25 -9.15
N GLU A 185 -24.86 -2.14 -8.96
CA GLU A 185 -24.06 -0.98 -9.33
C GLU A 185 -22.78 -1.38 -10.07
N VAL A 186 -22.29 -0.45 -10.90
CA VAL A 186 -21.00 -0.54 -11.59
C VAL A 186 -20.20 0.69 -11.24
N TRP A 187 -18.98 0.46 -10.77
CA TRP A 187 -18.01 1.49 -10.47
C TRP A 187 -16.87 1.41 -11.46
N GLU A 188 -16.53 2.54 -12.07
CA GLU A 188 -15.49 2.65 -13.09
C GLU A 188 -14.42 3.60 -12.55
N VAL A 189 -13.17 3.11 -12.45
CA VAL A 189 -12.02 3.90 -12.01
C VAL A 189 -11.01 4.02 -13.13
N ASP A 190 -10.85 5.24 -13.64
CA ASP A 190 -9.98 5.52 -14.77
C ASP A 190 -8.76 6.32 -14.33
N ALA A 191 -7.56 5.84 -14.68
CA ALA A 191 -6.31 6.57 -14.51
C ALA A 191 -5.92 7.31 -15.80
N PRO A 192 -5.23 8.46 -15.71
CA PRO A 192 -4.68 9.16 -16.88
C PRO A 192 -3.67 8.35 -17.70
N THR A 193 -3.13 7.26 -17.13
CA THR A 193 -2.23 6.33 -17.82
C THR A 193 -2.96 5.38 -18.77
N GLY A 194 -4.30 5.41 -18.79
CA GLY A 194 -5.15 4.47 -19.55
C GLY A 194 -5.43 3.16 -18.82
N ASP A 195 -5.00 3.02 -17.56
CA ASP A 195 -5.39 1.90 -16.70
C ASP A 195 -6.87 2.10 -16.28
N HIS A 196 -7.68 1.05 -16.40
CA HIS A 196 -9.12 1.04 -16.10
C HIS A 196 -9.45 -0.09 -15.11
N LEU A 197 -10.28 0.21 -14.12
CA LEU A 197 -10.79 -0.73 -13.14
C LEU A 197 -12.32 -0.68 -13.11
N GLN A 198 -12.97 -1.78 -13.50
CA GLN A 198 -14.40 -1.97 -13.39
C GLN A 198 -14.69 -2.81 -12.14
N ILE A 199 -15.59 -2.34 -11.28
CA ILE A 199 -16.07 -3.07 -10.11
C ILE A 199 -17.58 -3.23 -10.27
N LEU A 200 -18.02 -4.47 -10.42
CA LEU A 200 -19.44 -4.83 -10.35
C LEU A 200 -19.77 -5.05 -8.88
N LEU A 201 -20.75 -4.33 -8.34
CA LEU A 201 -21.18 -4.43 -6.94
C LEU A 201 -22.61 -4.96 -6.86
N GLY A 202 -22.84 -5.90 -5.95
CA GLY A 202 -24.18 -6.28 -5.50
C GLY A 202 -24.58 -5.55 -4.21
N PRO A 203 -25.54 -6.11 -3.45
CA PRO A 203 -26.09 -5.47 -2.25
C PRO A 203 -25.01 -5.11 -1.21
N LYS A 204 -24.99 -3.84 -0.80
CA LYS A 204 -24.01 -3.32 0.17
C LYS A 204 -24.40 -3.72 1.58
N PHE A 205 -23.49 -4.41 2.28
CA PHE A 205 -23.59 -4.69 3.71
C PHE A 205 -23.12 -3.52 4.58
N LEU A 206 -22.20 -2.72 4.04
CA LEU A 206 -21.67 -1.49 4.65
C LEU A 206 -21.42 -0.48 3.54
N ASP A 207 -21.83 0.76 3.74
CA ASP A 207 -21.48 1.90 2.90
C ASP A 207 -21.41 3.14 3.81
N VAL A 208 -20.21 3.51 4.23
CA VAL A 208 -19.98 4.58 5.20
C VAL A 208 -18.92 5.52 4.66
N THR A 209 -19.13 6.82 4.84
CA THR A 209 -18.18 7.86 4.47
C THR A 209 -17.76 8.61 5.72
N GLU A 210 -16.46 8.68 5.99
CA GLU A 210 -15.89 9.25 7.21
C GLU A 210 -14.75 10.23 6.90
N GLU A 211 -14.66 11.30 7.68
CA GLU A 211 -13.52 12.21 7.68
C GLU A 211 -12.46 11.72 8.67
N LEU A 212 -11.24 11.48 8.20
CA LEU A 212 -10.13 11.05 9.06
C LEU A 212 -9.41 12.22 9.75
N GLY A 213 -9.71 13.46 9.34
CA GLY A 213 -9.04 14.66 9.81
C GLY A 213 -7.63 14.84 9.23
N VAL A 214 -6.84 15.71 9.86
CA VAL A 214 -5.46 16.00 9.43
C VAL A 214 -4.53 14.88 9.92
N ASP A 215 -3.94 14.15 8.98
CA ASP A 215 -2.90 13.17 9.28
C ASP A 215 -1.58 13.90 9.63
N PRO A 216 -0.98 13.67 10.82
CA PRO A 216 0.34 14.21 11.14
C PRO A 216 1.47 13.61 10.28
N GLY A 217 1.15 12.60 9.47
CA GLY A 217 2.07 11.90 8.60
C GLY A 217 2.72 10.70 9.29
N LEU A 218 3.08 9.71 8.48
CA LEU A 218 3.86 8.57 8.94
C LEU A 218 5.28 9.03 9.29
N GLN A 219 5.60 9.05 10.59
CA GLN A 219 6.97 9.22 11.06
C GLN A 219 7.73 7.92 10.80
N LYS A 220 8.41 7.85 9.66
CA LYS A 220 9.41 6.82 9.40
C LYS A 220 10.69 7.30 10.07
N ASP A 221 11.07 6.71 11.18
CA ASP A 221 12.41 6.90 11.72
C ASP A 221 13.40 6.47 10.62
N GLY A 222 14.08 7.44 10.04
CA GLY A 222 15.17 7.26 9.09
C GLY A 222 16.40 6.69 9.77
N VAL A 223 16.22 5.63 10.56
CA VAL A 223 17.25 5.04 11.44
C VAL A 223 18.50 4.71 10.64
N GLU A 224 18.41 4.34 9.36
CA GLU A 224 19.58 4.04 8.54
C GLU A 224 20.37 5.29 8.16
N ALA A 225 19.69 6.35 7.72
CA ALA A 225 20.34 7.64 7.42
C ALA A 225 20.96 8.25 8.68
N HIS A 226 20.22 8.21 9.80
CA HIS A 226 20.73 8.71 11.08
C HIS A 226 21.85 7.82 11.64
N LEU A 227 21.78 6.49 11.46
CA LEU A 227 22.85 5.58 11.86
C LEU A 227 24.11 5.80 11.02
N GLN A 228 23.96 6.09 9.72
CA GLN A 228 25.07 6.48 8.85
C GLN A 228 25.71 7.78 9.36
N GLU A 229 24.92 8.77 9.76
CA GLU A 229 25.39 10.04 10.35
C GLU A 229 26.19 9.81 11.64
N LEU A 230 25.59 9.12 12.60
CA LEU A 230 26.24 8.82 13.87
C LEU A 230 27.55 8.04 13.70
N LEU A 231 27.59 7.06 12.79
CA LEU A 231 28.81 6.28 12.51
C LEU A 231 29.87 7.10 11.76
N ALA A 232 29.46 8.07 10.94
CA ALA A 232 30.36 8.98 10.25
C ALA A 232 31.03 9.95 11.24
N GLU A 233 30.28 10.41 12.24
CA GLU A 233 30.77 11.29 13.31
C GLU A 233 31.61 10.54 14.35
N ASN A 234 31.35 9.24 14.54
CA ASN A 234 32.02 8.40 15.52
C ASN A 234 32.74 7.20 14.86
N PRO A 235 33.73 7.41 13.97
CA PRO A 235 34.41 6.33 13.26
C PRO A 235 35.18 5.38 14.19
N ASP A 236 35.54 5.83 15.39
CA ASP A 236 36.15 4.99 16.43
C ASP A 236 35.27 3.80 16.85
N THR A 237 33.97 3.82 16.52
CA THR A 237 33.05 2.68 16.69
C THR A 237 33.53 1.43 15.97
N PHE A 238 34.27 1.59 14.86
CA PHE A 238 34.83 0.48 14.09
C PHE A 238 36.22 0.05 14.59
N GLY A 239 36.90 0.89 15.37
CA GLY A 239 38.23 0.65 15.91
C GLY A 239 38.98 1.95 16.16
N ALA A 240 39.89 1.95 17.13
CA ALA A 240 40.68 3.14 17.46
C ALA A 240 41.52 3.61 16.26
N GLY A 241 41.51 4.91 16.00
CA GLY A 241 42.30 5.52 14.91
C GLY A 241 41.65 5.43 13.54
N TRP A 242 40.40 4.99 13.48
CA TRP A 242 39.61 5.06 12.25
C TRP A 242 39.21 6.50 11.95
N SER A 243 39.15 6.84 10.67
CA SER A 243 38.74 8.16 10.21
C SER A 243 37.79 8.07 9.03
N LEU A 244 36.80 8.95 8.99
CA LEU A 244 35.90 9.08 7.86
C LEU A 244 36.63 9.75 6.69
N VAL A 245 36.53 9.15 5.50
CA VAL A 245 36.94 9.80 4.24
C VAL A 245 35.76 10.55 3.65
N ARG A 246 34.63 9.86 3.48
CA ARG A 246 33.43 10.42 2.85
C ARG A 246 32.18 9.59 3.15
N ARG A 247 31.06 10.29 3.40
CA ARG A 247 29.71 9.71 3.34
C ARG A 247 29.24 9.62 1.89
N GLU A 248 28.48 8.58 1.58
CA GLU A 248 27.89 8.33 0.26
C GLU A 248 28.95 8.42 -0.85
N TYR A 249 30.00 7.60 -0.73
CA TYR A 249 31.09 7.59 -1.70
C TYR A 249 30.59 6.99 -3.02
N MET A 250 30.53 7.81 -4.06
CA MET A 250 29.96 7.44 -5.36
C MET A 250 30.77 6.35 -6.06
N THR A 251 30.07 5.27 -6.44
CA THR A 251 30.57 4.23 -7.36
C THR A 251 29.73 4.22 -8.64
N PRO A 252 30.15 3.51 -9.72
CA PRO A 252 29.37 3.39 -10.95
C PRO A 252 27.95 2.84 -10.79
N ILE A 253 27.67 2.09 -9.71
CA ILE A 253 26.37 1.47 -9.45
C ILE A 253 25.62 2.11 -8.28
N GLY A 254 26.07 3.27 -7.81
CA GLY A 254 25.50 4.01 -6.69
C GLY A 254 26.51 4.27 -5.56
N PRO A 255 26.13 5.05 -4.55
CA PRO A 255 27.01 5.34 -3.42
C PRO A 255 27.15 4.14 -2.47
N VAL A 256 28.33 3.96 -1.89
CA VAL A 256 28.51 3.19 -0.65
C VAL A 256 28.33 4.12 0.55
N ASP A 257 27.72 3.63 1.63
CA ASP A 257 27.29 4.47 2.75
C ASP A 257 28.44 5.27 3.37
N LEU A 258 29.53 4.60 3.75
CA LEU A 258 30.73 5.25 4.25
C LEU A 258 31.98 4.68 3.57
N LEU A 259 32.91 5.57 3.24
CA LEU A 259 34.30 5.21 3.00
C LEU A 259 35.13 5.76 4.16
N CYS A 260 35.86 4.87 4.83
CA CYS A 260 36.72 5.18 5.96
C CYS A 260 38.16 4.78 5.67
N ARG A 261 39.08 5.21 6.53
CA ARG A 261 40.43 4.64 6.69
C ARG A 261 40.56 4.04 8.08
N ASP A 262 41.12 2.83 8.15
CA ASP A 262 41.51 2.23 9.42
C ASP A 262 42.81 2.84 9.97
N ALA A 263 43.27 2.35 11.12
CA ALA A 263 44.46 2.85 11.81
C ALA A 263 45.75 2.72 10.97
N GLU A 264 45.80 1.74 10.07
CA GLU A 264 46.89 1.52 9.13
C GLU A 264 46.77 2.37 7.85
N GLY A 265 45.68 3.12 7.70
CA GLY A 265 45.40 3.97 6.54
C GLY A 265 44.79 3.23 5.35
N VAL A 266 44.37 1.97 5.52
CA VAL A 266 43.74 1.15 4.49
C VAL A 266 42.29 1.59 4.32
N TYR A 267 41.82 1.67 3.07
CA TYR A 267 40.44 2.03 2.80
C TYR A 267 39.47 0.92 3.19
N VAL A 268 38.40 1.31 3.87
CA VAL A 268 37.32 0.43 4.31
C VAL A 268 35.98 0.99 3.82
N ALA A 269 35.29 0.21 2.99
CA ALA A 269 33.92 0.48 2.59
C ALA A 269 32.96 -0.11 3.64
N VAL A 270 32.10 0.74 4.21
CA VAL A 270 31.11 0.34 5.20
C VAL A 270 29.72 0.47 4.60
N GLU A 271 28.93 -0.61 4.66
CA GLU A 271 27.50 -0.60 4.35
C GLU A 271 26.72 -0.66 5.68
N VAL A 272 25.77 0.25 5.85
CA VAL A 272 25.02 0.47 7.09
C VAL A 272 23.58 0.03 6.90
N LYS A 273 23.09 -0.86 7.76
CA LYS A 273 21.68 -1.28 7.78
C LYS A 273 21.11 -1.18 9.19
N ARG A 274 19.81 -0.91 9.31
CA ARG A 274 19.12 -1.08 10.60
C ARG A 274 19.01 -2.58 10.90
N ARG A 275 18.61 -3.36 9.90
CA ARG A 275 18.55 -4.84 9.95
C ARG A 275 19.38 -5.41 8.81
N GLY A 276 20.50 -6.04 9.15
CA GLY A 276 21.39 -6.66 8.19
C GLY A 276 20.81 -7.96 7.64
N GLU A 277 20.49 -7.96 6.35
CA GLU A 277 20.03 -9.12 5.59
C GLU A 277 21.00 -9.45 4.43
N ILE A 278 20.69 -10.49 3.65
CA ILE A 278 21.57 -10.99 2.57
C ILE A 278 21.76 -9.93 1.48
N ASP A 279 20.73 -9.15 1.20
CA ASP A 279 20.73 -8.08 0.20
C ASP A 279 21.81 -7.03 0.46
N GLY A 280 22.00 -6.61 1.71
CA GLY A 280 23.05 -5.67 2.10
C GLY A 280 24.47 -6.22 1.90
N VAL A 281 24.67 -7.51 2.12
CA VAL A 281 25.96 -8.17 1.89
C VAL A 281 26.28 -8.27 0.39
N GLU A 282 25.28 -8.63 -0.43
CA GLU A 282 25.46 -8.67 -1.89
C GLU A 282 25.65 -7.27 -2.48
N GLN A 283 24.99 -6.26 -1.89
CA GLN A 283 25.22 -4.86 -2.24
C GLN A 283 26.68 -4.45 -1.95
N LEU A 284 27.18 -4.68 -0.74
CA LEU A 284 28.57 -4.36 -0.37
C LEU A 284 29.58 -5.16 -1.20
N THR A 285 29.31 -6.43 -1.51
CA THR A 285 30.19 -7.25 -2.38
C THR A 285 30.37 -6.57 -3.75
N ARG A 286 29.27 -6.13 -4.38
CA ARG A 286 29.34 -5.45 -5.69
C ARG A 286 30.12 -4.14 -5.63
N TYR A 287 30.00 -3.37 -4.54
CA TYR A 287 30.82 -2.17 -4.36
C TYR A 287 32.30 -2.51 -4.22
N LEU A 288 32.66 -3.50 -3.39
CA LEU A 288 34.03 -3.93 -3.20
C LEU A 288 34.66 -4.42 -4.50
N GLU A 289 33.93 -5.17 -5.32
CA GLU A 289 34.43 -5.62 -6.64
C GLU A 289 34.79 -4.46 -7.57
N LEU A 290 34.04 -3.36 -7.52
CA LEU A 290 34.30 -2.17 -8.33
C LEU A 290 35.43 -1.33 -7.72
N MET A 291 35.38 -1.09 -6.42
CA MET A 291 36.37 -0.27 -5.70
C MET A 291 37.76 -0.90 -5.71
N ASN A 292 37.86 -2.23 -5.62
CA ASN A 292 39.14 -2.94 -5.72
C ASN A 292 39.73 -2.95 -7.14
N ARG A 293 39.02 -2.46 -8.16
CA ARG A 293 39.59 -2.23 -9.50
C ARG A 293 40.18 -0.83 -9.66
N ASP A 294 39.88 0.09 -8.74
CA ASP A 294 40.39 1.44 -8.75
C ASP A 294 41.75 1.52 -8.04
N HIS A 295 42.82 1.70 -8.81
CA HIS A 295 44.18 1.78 -8.29
C HIS A 295 44.40 2.99 -7.36
N LEU A 296 43.52 3.99 -7.35
CA LEU A 296 43.61 5.16 -6.47
C LEU A 296 43.22 4.82 -5.02
N LEU A 297 42.47 3.72 -4.82
CA LEU A 297 42.04 3.23 -3.51
C LEU A 297 43.03 2.22 -2.91
N GLY A 298 44.24 2.12 -3.48
CA GLY A 298 45.29 1.23 -3.02
C GLY A 298 45.09 -0.22 -3.48
N ASP A 299 45.88 -1.12 -2.89
CA ASP A 299 45.93 -2.52 -3.31
C ASP A 299 44.65 -3.30 -2.96
N ARG A 300 43.97 -2.90 -1.89
CA ARG A 300 42.73 -3.55 -1.43
C ARG A 300 41.87 -2.65 -0.55
N VAL A 301 40.60 -2.52 -0.92
CA VAL A 301 39.53 -1.98 -0.10
C VAL A 301 38.88 -3.12 0.70
N ARG A 302 38.84 -2.97 2.03
CA ARG A 302 38.15 -3.90 2.95
C ARG A 302 36.65 -3.57 3.04
N GLY A 303 35.84 -4.56 3.40
CA GLY A 303 34.41 -4.40 3.61
C GLY A 303 34.01 -4.58 5.07
N VAL A 304 33.19 -3.66 5.59
CA VAL A 304 32.47 -3.81 6.87
C VAL A 304 30.97 -3.72 6.64
N PHE A 305 30.23 -4.69 7.13
CA PHE A 305 28.77 -4.68 7.17
C PHE A 305 28.31 -4.33 8.59
N ALA A 306 27.82 -3.10 8.76
CA ALA A 306 27.44 -2.54 10.06
C ALA A 306 25.91 -2.54 10.21
N ALA A 307 25.39 -3.15 11.27
CA ALA A 307 23.95 -3.09 11.54
C ALA A 307 23.57 -3.27 13.00
N GLN A 308 22.42 -2.73 13.43
CA GLN A 308 21.95 -2.95 14.81
C GLN A 308 21.63 -4.41 15.08
N LYS A 309 21.18 -5.14 14.05
CA LYS A 309 20.92 -6.57 14.12
C LYS A 309 21.25 -7.22 12.79
N ILE A 310 22.13 -8.21 12.79
CA ILE A 310 22.52 -8.97 11.59
C ILE A 310 21.89 -10.36 11.65
N LYS A 311 21.14 -10.77 10.62
CA LYS A 311 20.57 -12.13 10.53
C LYS A 311 21.70 -13.17 10.39
N PRO A 312 21.54 -14.39 10.97
CA PRO A 312 22.56 -15.42 10.88
C PRO A 312 23.00 -15.75 9.45
N GLN A 313 22.07 -15.82 8.50
CA GLN A 313 22.38 -16.13 7.10
C GLN A 313 23.23 -15.02 6.44
N ALA A 314 22.93 -13.75 6.73
CA ALA A 314 23.70 -12.61 6.25
C ALA A 314 25.13 -12.63 6.83
N ARG A 315 25.27 -12.93 8.12
CA ARG A 315 26.59 -13.08 8.76
C ARG A 315 27.40 -14.20 8.12
N THR A 316 26.80 -15.36 7.88
CA THR A 316 27.49 -16.48 7.20
C THR A 316 28.01 -16.07 5.83
N LEU A 317 27.17 -15.40 5.03
CA LEU A 317 27.57 -14.93 3.69
C LEU A 317 28.66 -13.86 3.74
N ALA A 318 28.54 -12.90 4.65
CA ALA A 318 29.54 -11.84 4.80
C ALA A 318 30.91 -12.43 5.14
N THR A 319 30.96 -13.37 6.10
CA THR A 319 32.20 -14.07 6.45
C THR A 319 32.80 -14.83 5.26
N ASP A 320 31.97 -15.54 4.49
CA ASP A 320 32.41 -16.26 3.28
C ASP A 320 33.03 -15.32 2.23
N ARG A 321 32.49 -14.10 2.10
CA ARG A 321 33.00 -13.05 1.21
C ARG A 321 34.17 -12.24 1.81
N GLY A 322 34.63 -12.56 3.02
CA GLY A 322 35.68 -11.82 3.70
C GLY A 322 35.27 -10.41 4.14
N ILE A 323 33.97 -10.20 4.37
CA ILE A 323 33.38 -8.96 4.88
C ILE A 323 33.21 -9.08 6.39
N GLU A 324 33.73 -8.10 7.12
CA GLU A 324 33.63 -8.05 8.57
C GLU A 324 32.23 -7.58 9.00
N CYS A 325 31.64 -8.22 10.00
CA CYS A 325 30.29 -7.88 10.50
C CYS A 325 30.37 -7.16 11.84
N VAL A 326 29.93 -5.91 11.90
CA VAL A 326 29.91 -5.10 13.12
C VAL A 326 28.46 -4.89 13.57
N THR A 327 28.14 -5.30 14.80
CA THR A 327 26.85 -4.98 15.42
C THR A 327 26.97 -3.62 16.10
N VAL A 328 26.11 -2.66 15.74
CA VAL A 328 26.18 -1.29 16.26
C VAL A 328 25.11 -1.03 17.32
N ASP A 329 25.50 -0.39 18.42
CA ASP A 329 24.57 0.05 19.47
C ASP A 329 24.12 1.48 19.17
N TYR A 330 22.88 1.61 18.70
CA TYR A 330 22.31 2.90 18.31
C TYR A 330 22.11 3.85 19.49
N ASP A 331 21.75 3.32 20.67
CA ASP A 331 21.50 4.16 21.84
C ASP A 331 22.82 4.69 22.41
N ALA A 332 23.88 3.87 22.38
CA ALA A 332 25.23 4.31 22.72
C ALA A 332 25.75 5.39 21.76
N LEU A 333 25.56 5.20 20.44
CA LEU A 333 25.95 6.16 19.42
C LEU A 333 25.27 7.52 19.60
N ARG A 334 23.95 7.51 19.81
CA ARG A 334 23.19 8.73 20.10
C ARG A 334 23.62 9.40 21.40
N GLY A 335 24.00 8.61 22.40
CA GLY A 335 24.49 9.11 23.68
C GLY A 335 25.85 9.82 23.59
N MET A 336 26.69 9.48 22.60
CA MET A 336 28.00 10.11 22.37
C MET A 336 27.84 11.51 21.76
N ASP A 337 26.90 11.69 20.85
CA ASP A 337 26.58 12.99 20.24
C ASP A 337 26.06 14.01 21.29
N HIS A 338 25.27 13.55 22.27
CA HIS A 338 24.78 14.39 23.37
C HIS A 338 25.76 14.62 24.53
N SER A 339 27.01 14.17 24.43
CA SER A 339 27.96 14.27 25.54
C SER A 339 28.54 15.68 25.73
N GLU A 340 28.62 16.48 24.67
CA GLU A 340 29.04 17.90 24.74
C GLU A 340 27.92 18.84 25.20
N ASP A 341 26.65 18.43 25.09
CA ASP A 341 25.48 19.18 25.58
C ASP A 341 25.21 18.97 27.09
N ARG A 342 25.96 18.07 27.75
CA ARG A 342 25.90 17.87 29.21
C ARG A 342 26.87 18.78 29.95
N LEU A 343 26.75 20.09 29.73
CA LEU A 343 27.29 21.09 30.65
C LEU A 343 26.26 21.32 31.77
N PHE A 344 26.67 20.94 32.99
CA PHE A 344 26.05 21.10 34.31
C PHE A 344 25.09 20.01 34.80
#